data_AF-A0A923Y3H3-F1
#
_entry.id   AF-A0A923Y3H3-F1
#
_cell.length_a   1.000
_cell.length_b   1.000
_cell.length_c   1.000
_cell.angle_alpha   90.00
_cell.angle_beta   90.00
_cell.angle_gamma   90.00
#
_symmetry.space_group_name_H-M   'P 1'
#
loop_
_entity.id
_entity.type
_entity.pdbx_description
1 polymer ?
#
loop_
_entity_poly.entity_id
_entity_poly.type
_entity_poly.pdbx_seq_one_letter_code
_entity_poly.pdbx_strand_id
1 'polypeptide(L)'
;PAGGARAPPGRGVAGPPQACYGYAARGAPWGPDDGTLSGPSVLSSLVFAPELVLPALRKMLARGAVPDDTVARASGYNDTVRTAPAPSQSADGAPADHAPAAGWVAGGSFGLDQGMIVLMVENFRSGLPWRLLRGSAPIRAGLHRAGFRGGWLAGHTSP
;
A
#
# COMPACT_ATOMS: atom_id res chain seq x y z
N PRO A 1 10.20 19.99 2.33
CA PRO A 1 10.30 18.68 3.03
C PRO A 1 8.91 18.09 3.25
N ALA A 2 8.48 17.19 2.36
CA ALA A 2 7.12 16.65 2.29
C ALA A 2 6.89 15.53 3.32
N GLY A 3 6.91 15.87 4.61
CA GLY A 3 6.44 14.98 5.67
C GLY A 3 4.99 15.30 5.97
N GLY A 4 4.10 14.33 5.76
CA GLY A 4 2.72 14.42 6.25
C GLY A 4 2.69 14.49 7.80
N ALA A 5 1.51 14.77 8.36
CA ALA A 5 1.31 14.95 9.79
C ALA A 5 2.04 13.87 10.61
N ARG A 6 2.85 14.34 11.56
CA ARG A 6 3.59 13.49 12.49
C ARG A 6 2.61 12.96 13.52
N ALA A 7 2.42 11.65 13.58
CA ALA A 7 1.73 11.06 14.70
C ALA A 7 2.52 11.35 15.99
N PRO A 8 1.86 11.59 17.14
CA PRO A 8 2.56 11.78 18.40
C PRO A 8 3.50 10.58 18.65
N PRO A 9 4.72 10.81 19.17
CA PRO A 9 5.71 9.74 19.35
C PRO A 9 5.11 8.62 20.18
N GLY A 10 5.00 7.43 19.58
CA GLY A 10 4.56 6.23 20.26
C GLY A 10 5.75 5.45 20.81
N ARG A 11 5.53 4.74 21.92
CA ARG A 11 6.57 3.88 22.51
C ARG A 11 6.50 2.52 21.83
N GLY A 12 7.55 2.14 21.11
CA GLY A 12 7.71 0.79 20.56
C GLY A 12 7.85 -0.26 21.67
N VAL A 13 7.58 -1.53 21.35
CA VAL A 13 7.58 -2.65 22.31
C VAL A 13 8.99 -2.96 22.86
N ALA A 14 10.05 -2.57 22.17
CA ALA A 14 11.42 -2.50 22.68
C ALA A 14 12.27 -1.61 21.77
N GLY A 15 12.74 -0.45 22.25
CA GLY A 15 13.57 0.47 21.47
C GLY A 15 13.34 1.95 21.81
N PRO A 16 14.11 2.87 21.20
CA PRO A 16 13.87 4.30 21.32
C PRO A 16 12.46 4.69 20.80
N PRO A 17 11.91 5.85 21.20
CA PRO A 17 10.62 6.32 20.71
C PRO A 17 10.58 6.35 19.19
N GLN A 18 9.56 5.74 18.58
CA GLN A 18 9.44 5.64 17.13
C GLN A 18 8.42 6.66 16.65
N ALA A 19 8.83 7.54 15.74
CA ALA A 19 7.92 8.47 15.10
C ALA A 19 7.23 7.75 13.93
N CYS A 20 5.90 7.65 13.97
CA CYS A 20 5.13 7.21 12.80
C CYS A 20 4.86 8.41 11.89
N TYR A 21 5.13 8.24 10.61
CA TYR A 21 4.86 9.25 9.60
C TYR A 21 3.63 8.86 8.79
N GLY A 22 2.59 9.70 8.76
CA GLY A 22 1.41 9.49 7.90
C GLY A 22 1.76 9.44 6.40
N TYR A 23 2.91 9.99 6.01
CA TYR A 23 3.46 9.90 4.65
C TYR A 23 4.99 9.78 4.69
N ALA A 24 5.52 8.69 4.12
CA ALA A 24 6.95 8.48 3.92
C ALA A 24 7.18 7.47 2.79
N ALA A 25 8.26 7.64 2.03
CA ALA A 25 8.68 6.69 0.99
C ALA A 25 9.35 5.45 1.62
N ARG A 26 8.54 4.61 2.28
CA ARG A 26 8.99 3.39 2.97
C ARG A 26 9.42 2.31 1.98
N GLY A 27 10.38 1.48 2.39
CA GLY A 27 10.82 0.33 1.61
C GLY A 27 12.01 -0.38 2.23
N ALA A 28 12.09 -1.70 2.05
CA ALA A 28 13.23 -2.50 2.48
C ALA A 28 14.18 -2.78 1.29
N PRO A 29 15.49 -2.98 1.52
CA PRO A 29 16.17 -2.90 2.81
C PRO A 29 16.74 -1.50 3.13
N TRP A 30 16.72 -0.56 2.17
CA TRP A 30 17.45 0.71 2.28
C TRP A 30 16.58 1.95 2.48
N GLY A 31 15.25 1.80 2.51
CA GLY A 31 14.33 2.89 2.82
C GLY A 31 14.09 3.00 4.33
N PRO A 32 13.36 4.04 4.78
CA PRO A 32 12.91 4.12 6.15
C PRO A 32 12.04 2.91 6.49
N ASP A 33 12.51 2.11 7.44
CA ASP A 33 11.78 1.00 8.04
C ASP A 33 11.50 1.35 9.51
N ASP A 34 10.31 1.87 9.76
CA ASP A 34 9.80 2.20 11.09
C ASP A 34 8.81 1.13 11.61
N GLY A 35 8.82 -0.07 11.01
CA GLY A 35 7.87 -1.15 11.33
C GLY A 35 6.44 -0.87 10.85
N THR A 36 6.20 0.22 10.12
CA THR A 36 4.89 0.52 9.52
C THR A 36 4.69 -0.26 8.23
N LEU A 37 3.57 -0.94 8.13
CA LEU A 37 3.10 -1.60 6.91
C LEU A 37 2.19 -0.65 6.11
N SER A 38 2.18 -0.80 4.79
CA SER A 38 1.21 -0.13 3.91
C SER A 38 0.20 -1.16 3.40
N GLY A 39 -1.08 -0.97 3.74
CA GLY A 39 -2.18 -1.80 3.24
C GLY A 39 -2.24 -1.87 1.71
N PRO A 40 -2.20 -0.71 1.02
CA PRO A 40 -2.14 -0.67 -0.44
C PRO A 40 -0.94 -1.41 -1.05
N SER A 41 0.24 -1.37 -0.42
CA SER A 41 1.40 -2.13 -0.89
C SER A 41 1.21 -3.64 -0.77
N VAL A 42 0.58 -4.10 0.32
CA VAL A 42 0.24 -5.52 0.50
C VAL A 42 -0.81 -5.95 -0.53
N LEU A 43 -1.91 -5.21 -0.65
CA LEU A 43 -3.00 -5.53 -1.58
C LEU A 43 -2.57 -5.50 -3.06
N SER A 44 -1.77 -4.50 -3.46
CA SER A 44 -1.30 -4.38 -4.84
C SER A 44 -0.32 -5.50 -5.24
N SER A 45 0.26 -6.21 -4.28
CA SER A 45 1.11 -7.37 -4.52
C SER A 45 0.33 -8.65 -4.82
N LEU A 46 -1.00 -8.63 -4.74
CA LEU A 46 -1.88 -9.80 -4.89
C LEU A 46 -1.66 -10.57 -6.20
N VAL A 47 -1.36 -9.87 -7.30
CA VAL A 47 -1.12 -10.50 -8.61
C VAL A 47 0.19 -11.29 -8.68
N PHE A 48 1.11 -11.08 -7.75
CA PHE A 48 2.44 -11.69 -7.74
C PHE A 48 2.53 -12.85 -6.74
N ALA A 49 1.98 -12.68 -5.54
CA ALA A 49 2.12 -13.65 -4.45
C ALA A 49 0.80 -13.77 -3.64
N PRO A 50 -0.29 -14.24 -4.26
CA PRO A 50 -1.59 -14.33 -3.58
C PRO A 50 -1.57 -15.18 -2.31
N GLU A 51 -0.75 -16.23 -2.29
CA GLU A 51 -0.53 -17.12 -1.16
C GLU A 51 0.14 -16.45 0.04
N LEU A 52 0.89 -15.36 -0.17
CA LEU A 52 1.49 -14.55 0.90
C LEU A 52 0.57 -13.37 1.28
N VAL A 53 0.00 -12.72 0.26
CA VAL A 53 -0.81 -11.50 0.42
C VAL A 53 -2.12 -11.79 1.14
N LEU A 54 -2.85 -12.84 0.77
CA LEU A 54 -4.17 -13.11 1.38
C LEU A 54 -4.08 -13.44 2.88
N PRO A 55 -3.16 -14.29 3.37
CA PRO A 55 -2.97 -14.49 4.79
C PRO A 55 -2.50 -13.23 5.52
N ALA A 56 -1.56 -12.47 4.93
CA ALA A 56 -1.07 -11.22 5.52
C ALA A 56 -2.21 -10.19 5.69
N LEU A 57 -3.00 -9.97 4.64
CA LEU A 57 -4.13 -9.06 4.68
C LEU A 57 -5.19 -9.49 5.70
N ARG A 58 -5.55 -10.78 5.74
CA ARG A 58 -6.48 -11.30 6.76
C ARG A 58 -5.95 -11.06 8.16
N LYS A 59 -4.65 -11.22 8.38
CA LYS A 59 -4.02 -10.96 9.68
C LYS A 59 -4.03 -9.47 10.03
N MET A 60 -3.74 -8.58 9.08
CA MET A 60 -3.81 -7.13 9.26
C MET A 60 -5.22 -6.68 9.61
N LEU A 61 -6.24 -7.19 8.90
CA LEU A 61 -7.64 -6.89 9.20
C LEU A 61 -8.08 -7.44 10.57
N ALA A 62 -7.71 -8.69 10.90
CA ALA A 62 -8.06 -9.31 12.19
C ALA A 62 -7.36 -8.65 13.39
N ARG A 63 -6.19 -8.03 13.19
CA ARG A 63 -5.46 -7.27 14.21
C ARG A 63 -5.77 -5.78 14.17
N GLY A 64 -6.49 -5.32 13.14
CA GLY A 64 -6.84 -3.93 12.97
C GLY A 64 -7.66 -3.47 14.17
N ALA A 65 -7.17 -2.45 14.86
CA ALA A 65 -7.92 -1.84 15.96
C ALA A 65 -9.04 -0.90 15.46
N VAL A 66 -9.20 -0.79 14.14
CA VAL A 66 -10.34 -0.14 13.46
C VAL A 66 -11.21 -1.24 12.86
N PRO A 67 -12.53 -1.26 13.13
CA PRO A 67 -13.41 -2.39 12.82
C PRO A 67 -13.73 -2.61 11.33
N ASP A 68 -13.12 -1.86 10.41
CA ASP A 68 -13.46 -1.86 8.97
C ASP A 68 -12.20 -2.07 8.09
N ASP A 69 -12.37 -1.98 6.76
CA ASP A 69 -11.29 -2.14 5.77
C ASP A 69 -10.21 -1.04 5.79
N THR A 70 -10.30 -0.08 6.73
CA THR A 70 -9.43 1.10 6.82
C THR A 70 -7.94 0.73 6.82
N VAL A 71 -7.55 -0.33 7.54
CA VAL A 71 -6.16 -0.81 7.58
C VAL A 71 -5.66 -1.24 6.20
N ALA A 72 -6.52 -1.79 5.35
CA ALA A 72 -6.16 -2.22 4.01
C ALA A 72 -6.00 -1.04 3.05
N ARG A 73 -6.67 0.08 3.34
CA ARG A 73 -6.68 1.29 2.50
C ARG A 73 -5.70 2.36 2.97
N ALA A 74 -5.33 2.34 4.24
CA ALA A 74 -4.46 3.34 4.84
C ALA A 74 -3.03 3.25 4.30
N SER A 75 -2.44 4.41 4.07
CA SER A 75 -1.03 4.55 3.67
C SER A 75 -0.03 4.05 4.73
N GLY A 76 -0.48 3.87 5.97
CA GLY A 76 0.34 3.34 7.07
C GLY A 76 -0.50 2.64 8.14
N TYR A 77 0.04 1.52 8.64
CA TYR A 77 -0.49 0.70 9.72
C TYR A 77 0.65 0.16 10.57
N ASN A 78 0.56 0.31 11.89
CA ASN A 78 1.50 -0.29 12.82
C ASN A 78 0.77 -0.76 14.09
N ASP A 79 0.68 -2.08 14.29
CA ASP A 79 0.00 -2.69 15.45
C ASP A 79 0.85 -2.73 16.72
N THR A 80 2.16 -2.46 16.61
CA THR A 80 3.09 -2.53 17.73
C THR A 80 3.24 -1.21 18.48
N VAL A 81 2.87 -0.11 17.85
CA VAL A 81 3.03 1.23 18.43
C VAL A 81 1.94 1.49 19.45
N ARG A 82 2.37 1.88 20.66
CA ARG A 82 1.48 2.38 21.71
C ARG A 82 1.52 3.90 21.72
N THR A 83 0.48 4.53 21.21
CA THR A 83 0.27 5.98 21.22
C THR A 83 -0.77 6.36 22.28
N ALA A 84 -0.65 7.57 22.84
CA ALA A 84 -1.78 8.22 23.49
C ALA A 84 -2.86 8.53 22.42
N PRO A 85 -4.15 8.57 22.77
CA PRO A 85 -5.22 8.86 21.81
C PRO A 85 -4.91 10.15 21.04
N ALA A 86 -4.93 10.10 19.71
CA ALA A 86 -4.74 11.28 18.89
C ALA A 86 -5.93 12.24 19.09
N PRO A 87 -5.71 13.58 19.07
CA PRO A 87 -6.81 14.54 19.05
C PRO A 87 -7.71 14.30 17.84
N SER A 88 -9.01 14.53 17.99
CA SER A 88 -10.04 14.18 17.01
C SER A 88 -9.96 14.95 15.68
N GLN A 89 -9.09 15.95 15.56
CA GLN A 89 -8.88 16.77 14.37
C GLN A 89 -7.39 17.10 14.21
N SER A 90 -6.86 17.02 12.99
CA SER A 90 -5.52 17.50 12.69
C SER A 90 -5.51 19.02 12.61
N ALA A 91 -4.45 19.67 13.07
CA ALA A 91 -4.33 21.13 13.07
C ALA A 91 -4.35 21.75 11.65
N ASP A 92 -3.99 20.94 10.64
CA ASP A 92 -3.73 21.41 9.28
C ASP A 92 -4.80 20.94 8.27
N GLY A 93 -5.94 20.39 8.73
CA GLY A 93 -7.04 19.92 7.88
C GLY A 93 -6.76 18.61 7.12
N ALA A 94 -5.63 17.96 7.38
CA ALA A 94 -5.34 16.61 6.90
C ALA A 94 -6.26 15.56 7.57
N PRO A 95 -6.51 14.40 6.95
CA PRO A 95 -7.23 13.31 7.61
C PRO A 95 -6.56 12.96 8.95
N ALA A 96 -7.35 12.88 10.02
CA ALA A 96 -6.83 12.54 11.34
C ALA A 96 -6.45 11.06 11.41
N ASP A 97 -5.31 10.76 12.02
CA ASP A 97 -4.87 9.38 12.26
C ASP A 97 -5.76 8.69 13.31
N HIS A 98 -5.96 7.37 13.15
CA HIS A 98 -6.62 6.54 14.15
C HIS A 98 -5.58 5.89 15.06
N ALA A 99 -5.57 6.30 16.32
CA ALA A 99 -4.61 5.86 17.33
C ALA A 99 -5.34 5.28 18.56
N PRO A 100 -5.80 4.02 18.50
CA PRO A 100 -6.25 3.30 19.69
C PRO A 100 -5.08 3.06 20.64
N ALA A 101 -5.35 2.76 21.92
CA ALA A 101 -4.31 2.56 22.94
C ALA A 101 -3.27 1.46 22.60
N ALA A 102 -3.55 0.62 21.59
CA ALA A 102 -2.67 -0.42 21.09
C ALA A 102 -2.68 -0.47 19.55
N GLY A 103 -2.21 0.59 18.89
CA GLY A 103 -1.92 0.60 17.46
C GLY A 103 -2.02 1.99 16.84
N TRP A 104 -1.59 2.10 15.59
CA TRP A 104 -1.71 3.32 14.78
C TRP A 104 -2.11 2.98 13.35
N VAL A 105 -3.06 3.74 12.81
CA VAL A 105 -3.49 3.72 11.41
C VAL A 105 -3.46 5.15 10.89
N ALA A 106 -2.76 5.37 9.78
CA ALA A 106 -2.74 6.66 9.12
C ALA A 106 -4.14 7.06 8.64
N GLY A 107 -4.55 8.31 8.85
CA GLY A 107 -5.81 8.83 8.32
C GLY A 107 -5.77 9.00 6.79
N GLY A 108 -4.57 9.09 6.21
CA GLY A 108 -4.36 9.36 4.80
C GLY A 108 -4.68 8.16 3.89
N SER A 109 -5.60 8.38 2.95
CA SER A 109 -5.90 7.50 1.82
C SER A 109 -5.67 8.26 0.51
N PHE A 110 -4.65 7.89 -0.26
CA PHE A 110 -4.23 8.62 -1.45
C PHE A 110 -4.71 7.95 -2.74
N GLY A 111 -5.12 8.75 -3.72
CA GLY A 111 -5.66 8.24 -4.99
C GLY A 111 -4.70 7.31 -5.75
N LEU A 112 -3.38 7.56 -5.67
CA LEU A 112 -2.36 6.67 -6.24
C LEU A 112 -2.46 5.26 -5.64
N ASP A 113 -2.53 5.18 -4.31
CA ASP A 113 -2.59 3.93 -3.56
C ASP A 113 -3.89 3.17 -3.85
N GLN A 114 -5.03 3.88 -3.81
CA GLN A 114 -6.33 3.28 -4.06
C GLN A 114 -6.48 2.83 -5.52
N GLY A 115 -5.95 3.62 -6.47
CA GLY A 115 -5.92 3.24 -7.88
C GLY A 115 -5.15 1.95 -8.11
N MET A 116 -4.00 1.79 -7.46
CA MET A 116 -3.21 0.57 -7.54
C MET A 116 -3.93 -0.65 -6.94
N ILE A 117 -4.65 -0.49 -5.83
CA ILE A 117 -5.48 -1.57 -5.27
C ILE A 117 -6.48 -2.07 -6.32
N VAL A 118 -7.26 -1.16 -6.92
CA VAL A 118 -8.30 -1.53 -7.90
C VAL A 118 -7.68 -2.21 -9.12
N LEU A 119 -6.62 -1.62 -9.67
CA LEU A 119 -5.95 -2.16 -10.85
C LEU A 119 -5.40 -3.57 -10.61
N MET A 120 -4.77 -3.81 -9.46
CA MET A 120 -4.14 -5.10 -9.16
C MET A 120 -5.16 -6.16 -8.74
N VAL A 121 -6.21 -5.80 -8.00
CA VAL A 121 -7.31 -6.72 -7.72
C VAL A 121 -8.01 -7.17 -9.00
N GLU A 122 -8.30 -6.26 -9.93
CA GLU A 122 -8.94 -6.63 -11.19
C GLU A 122 -8.00 -7.41 -12.11
N ASN A 123 -6.69 -7.11 -12.10
CA ASN A 123 -5.70 -7.94 -12.80
C ASN A 123 -5.63 -9.36 -12.24
N PHE A 124 -5.78 -9.53 -10.92
CA PHE A 124 -5.81 -10.84 -10.29
C PHE A 124 -7.09 -11.61 -10.64
N ARG A 125 -8.25 -10.95 -10.54
CA ARG A 125 -9.56 -11.58 -10.74
C ARG A 125 -9.82 -11.99 -12.17
N SER A 126 -9.56 -11.09 -13.12
CA SER A 126 -9.85 -11.33 -14.52
C SER A 126 -8.64 -11.07 -15.40
N GLY A 127 -7.72 -10.17 -15.04
CA GLY A 127 -6.64 -9.75 -15.93
C GLY A 127 -7.05 -8.67 -16.94
N LEU A 128 -8.20 -8.01 -16.73
CA LEU A 128 -8.75 -7.02 -17.67
C LEU A 128 -7.79 -5.87 -17.98
N PRO A 129 -7.23 -5.12 -17.00
CA PRO A 129 -6.29 -4.04 -17.30
C PRO A 129 -5.10 -4.50 -18.13
N TRP A 130 -4.50 -5.65 -17.78
CA TRP A 130 -3.43 -6.24 -18.57
C TRP A 130 -3.88 -6.66 -19.96
N ARG A 131 -5.05 -7.27 -20.15
CA ARG A 131 -5.55 -7.60 -21.50
C ARG A 131 -5.70 -6.34 -22.37
N LEU A 132 -6.26 -5.27 -21.83
CA LEU A 132 -6.42 -4.00 -22.54
C LEU A 132 -5.05 -3.42 -22.92
N LEU A 133 -4.10 -3.39 -21.97
CA LEU A 133 -2.73 -2.94 -22.20
C LEU A 133 -2.05 -3.76 -23.32
N ARG A 134 -2.19 -5.09 -23.27
CA ARG A 134 -1.58 -6.01 -24.23
C ARG A 134 -2.18 -5.92 -25.63
N GLY A 135 -3.44 -5.50 -25.75
CA GLY A 135 -4.12 -5.26 -27.03
C GLY A 135 -3.79 -3.90 -27.66
N SER A 136 -3.14 -2.98 -26.94
CA SER A 136 -2.82 -1.64 -27.45
C SER A 136 -1.67 -1.67 -28.47
N ALA A 137 -1.98 -1.38 -29.73
CA ALA A 137 -0.98 -1.33 -30.80
C ALA A 137 0.17 -0.33 -30.52
N PRO A 138 -0.08 0.91 -30.04
CA PRO A 138 0.99 1.83 -29.66
C PRO A 138 1.94 1.26 -28.59
N ILE A 139 1.41 0.58 -27.57
CA ILE A 139 2.21 0.01 -26.48
C ILE A 139 3.07 -1.14 -27.00
N ARG A 140 2.49 -2.06 -27.78
CA ARG A 140 3.23 -3.15 -28.39
C ARG A 140 4.37 -2.63 -29.28
N ALA A 141 4.07 -1.66 -30.14
CA ALA A 141 5.07 -1.05 -31.01
C ALA A 141 6.19 -0.37 -30.21
N GLY A 142 5.86 0.34 -29.13
CA GLY A 142 6.82 0.93 -28.20
C GLY A 142 7.73 -0.11 -27.55
N LEU A 143 7.16 -1.19 -27.01
CA LEU A 143 7.92 -2.29 -26.41
C LEU A 143 8.83 -3.00 -27.42
N HIS A 144 8.34 -3.23 -28.65
CA HIS A 144 9.17 -3.80 -29.70
C HIS A 144 10.35 -2.89 -30.08
N ARG A 145 10.12 -1.58 -30.22
CA ARG A 145 11.20 -0.62 -30.49
C ARG A 145 12.20 -0.50 -29.34
N ALA A 146 11.75 -0.70 -28.11
CA ALA A 146 12.60 -0.75 -26.92
C ALA A 146 13.34 -2.09 -26.71
N GLY A 147 13.21 -3.05 -27.64
CA GLY A 147 13.94 -4.33 -27.60
C GLY A 147 13.28 -5.44 -26.78
N PHE A 148 12.11 -5.22 -26.16
CA PHE A 148 11.38 -6.29 -25.45
C PHE A 148 10.85 -7.35 -26.42
N ARG A 149 10.98 -8.63 -26.07
CA ARG A 149 10.54 -9.78 -26.88
C ARG A 149 9.96 -10.87 -25.97
N GLY A 150 9.27 -11.86 -26.55
CA GLY A 150 8.78 -13.03 -25.82
C GLY A 150 7.47 -12.83 -25.07
N GLY A 151 7.04 -13.89 -24.35
CA GLY A 151 5.82 -13.89 -23.55
C GLY A 151 4.57 -13.50 -24.35
N TRP A 152 3.74 -12.63 -23.77
CA TRP A 152 2.52 -12.13 -24.42
C TRP A 152 2.78 -11.22 -25.64
N LEU A 153 4.02 -10.75 -25.79
CA LEU A 153 4.42 -9.94 -26.93
C LEU A 153 4.76 -10.81 -28.15
N ALA A 154 4.88 -12.13 -27.99
CA ALA A 154 5.26 -13.07 -29.05
C ALA A 154 4.12 -13.59 -29.95
N GLY A 155 2.83 -13.30 -29.67
CA GLY A 155 1.70 -13.76 -30.51
C GLY A 155 0.88 -12.61 -31.11
N HIS A 156 0.34 -12.67 -32.34
CA HIS A 156 0.38 -13.71 -33.39
C HIS A 156 0.87 -13.09 -34.71
N THR A 157 2.01 -13.53 -35.25
CA THR A 157 2.23 -13.44 -36.70
C THR A 157 1.41 -14.56 -37.33
N SER A 158 0.20 -14.23 -37.79
CA SER A 158 -0.39 -15.04 -38.86
C SER A 158 0.50 -14.89 -40.09
N PRO A 159 0.83 -15.98 -40.81
CA PRO A 159 1.40 -15.88 -42.14
C PRO A 159 0.46 -15.15 -43.11
#